data_AF-A0A0F8B848-F1
#
_entry.id   AF-A0A0F8B848-F1
#
_cell.length_a   1.000
_cell.length_b   1.000
_cell.length_c   1.000
_cell.angle_alpha   90.00
_cell.angle_beta   90.00
_cell.angle_gamma   90.00
#
_symmetry.space_group_name_H-M   'P 1'
#
loop_
_entity.id
_entity.type
_entity.pdbx_description
1 polymer ?
#
loop_
_entity_poly.entity_id
_entity_poly.type
_entity_poly.pdbx_seq_one_letter_code
_entity_poly.pdbx_strand_id
1 'polypeptide(L)'
;MRFFSVSMPLALSILGLAQAMSLKDHGYYVTGDQTVDAVVSYDMDGELQLIDAFGYNIEKKMVTLFVANNDLEPTRENKLGLGQIYVSLLEGRNQKPEDFNWVITEGGGEEEIKNLIDDIRTARGLDPTSDIEIHANDPEWKSILDTKYYQRAAALNTKPLETILITTAQPDIYEDGSLVDSFYFHFPTKIAENAEGEVPASVDDNQEDEAAAWFDEMSEELKEDLEDEWEDKEDKAALMRELLAEQQDEHVVSLEAVFDGLAESIMASQESEEAPAKSEEAPAENKEVPAENKEVPAENEEAPAS
;
A
#
# COMPACT_ATOMS: atom_id res chain seq x y z
N MET A 1 -22.17 -8.81 -46.80
CA MET A 1 -21.11 -9.48 -46.01
C MET A 1 -21.14 -8.85 -44.63
N ARG A 2 -21.43 -9.63 -43.59
CA ARG A 2 -21.41 -9.18 -42.20
C ARG A 2 -20.19 -9.80 -41.54
N PHE A 3 -19.20 -8.98 -41.21
CA PHE A 3 -18.16 -9.28 -40.25
C PHE A 3 -18.05 -8.04 -39.36
N PHE A 4 -18.52 -8.12 -38.13
CA PHE A 4 -18.10 -7.22 -37.07
C PHE A 4 -17.45 -8.09 -35.99
N SER A 5 -16.18 -7.80 -35.77
CA SER A 5 -15.24 -8.53 -34.95
C SER A 5 -15.69 -8.62 -33.50
N VAL A 6 -15.73 -9.86 -32.99
CA VAL A 6 -15.62 -10.15 -31.56
C VAL A 6 -14.18 -10.55 -31.32
N SER A 7 -13.30 -9.60 -30.98
CA SER A 7 -11.96 -9.91 -30.48
C SER A 7 -11.27 -8.68 -29.87
N MET A 8 -11.70 -8.23 -28.69
CA MET A 8 -10.86 -7.45 -27.78
C MET A 8 -11.30 -7.71 -26.33
N PRO A 9 -10.73 -8.74 -25.68
CA PRO A 9 -10.35 -8.55 -24.28
C PRO A 9 -8.86 -8.81 -24.00
N LEU A 10 -8.08 -9.29 -24.99
CA LEU A 10 -6.72 -9.79 -24.72
C LEU A 10 -5.61 -8.74 -24.87
N ALA A 11 -5.90 -7.57 -25.43
CA ALA A 11 -4.90 -6.52 -25.66
C ALA A 11 -4.65 -5.60 -24.45
N LEU A 12 -5.52 -5.63 -23.43
CA LEU A 12 -5.31 -4.88 -22.17
C LEU A 12 -4.34 -5.58 -21.20
N SER A 13 -4.02 -6.86 -21.44
CA SER A 13 -3.12 -7.64 -20.55
C SER A 13 -1.64 -7.42 -20.83
N ILE A 14 -1.26 -6.83 -21.98
CA ILE A 14 0.16 -6.75 -22.39
C ILE A 14 0.86 -5.49 -21.86
N LEU A 15 0.13 -4.40 -21.57
CA LEU A 15 0.76 -3.21 -20.98
C LEU A 15 1.24 -3.44 -19.54
N GLY A 16 0.56 -4.30 -18.76
CA GLY A 16 1.03 -4.70 -17.42
C GLY A 16 2.32 -5.51 -17.41
N LEU A 17 2.68 -6.20 -18.50
CA LEU A 17 3.87 -7.07 -18.56
C LEU A 17 5.19 -6.31 -18.61
N ALA A 18 5.21 -5.08 -19.14
CA ALA A 18 6.44 -4.29 -19.20
C ALA A 18 6.82 -3.66 -17.85
N GLN A 19 5.82 -3.36 -17.02
CA GLN A 19 5.99 -2.66 -15.74
C GLN A 19 6.17 -3.63 -14.57
N ALA A 20 5.57 -4.83 -14.65
CA ALA A 20 5.88 -5.95 -13.76
C ALA A 20 7.35 -6.39 -13.82
N MET A 21 8.09 -6.06 -14.89
CA MET A 21 9.54 -6.31 -14.94
C MET A 21 10.31 -5.48 -13.90
N SER A 22 9.89 -4.26 -13.58
CA SER A 22 10.63 -3.40 -12.65
C SER A 22 10.66 -3.96 -11.22
N LEU A 23 9.50 -4.33 -10.66
CA LEU A 23 9.41 -4.91 -9.31
C LEU A 23 10.01 -6.32 -9.26
N LYS A 24 9.78 -7.12 -10.30
CA LYS A 24 10.32 -8.48 -10.39
C LYS A 24 11.85 -8.52 -10.46
N ASP A 25 12.48 -7.55 -11.13
CA ASP A 25 13.94 -7.42 -11.18
C ASP A 25 14.55 -7.12 -9.80
N HIS A 26 13.75 -6.57 -8.88
CA HIS A 26 14.10 -6.35 -7.49
C HIS A 26 13.67 -7.51 -6.56
N GLY A 27 13.11 -8.58 -7.11
CA GLY A 27 12.68 -9.76 -6.37
C GLY A 27 11.34 -9.59 -5.66
N TYR A 28 10.49 -8.70 -6.14
CA TYR A 28 9.10 -8.55 -5.68
C TYR A 28 8.13 -9.18 -6.68
N TYR A 29 7.03 -9.70 -6.16
CA TYR A 29 5.92 -10.21 -6.94
C TYR A 29 4.68 -9.40 -6.58
N VAL A 30 3.86 -9.09 -7.57
CA VAL A 30 2.62 -8.36 -7.38
C VAL A 30 1.48 -9.28 -7.73
N THR A 31 0.48 -9.33 -6.85
CA THR A 31 -0.81 -9.98 -7.07
C THR A 31 -1.92 -8.99 -6.69
N GLY A 32 -3.11 -9.15 -7.26
CA GLY A 32 -4.19 -8.19 -7.06
C GLY A 32 -5.07 -8.03 -8.28
N ASP A 33 -5.89 -7.00 -8.26
CA ASP A 33 -6.85 -6.65 -9.31
C ASP A 33 -6.84 -5.14 -9.61
N GLN A 34 -7.97 -4.58 -10.06
CA GLN A 34 -8.05 -3.16 -10.38
C GLN A 34 -8.16 -2.26 -9.15
N THR A 35 -8.51 -2.78 -7.99
CA THR A 35 -8.74 -2.01 -6.77
C THR A 35 -7.71 -2.29 -5.70
N VAL A 36 -7.05 -3.45 -5.71
CA VAL A 36 -6.00 -3.80 -4.75
C VAL A 36 -4.74 -4.30 -5.43
N ASP A 37 -3.58 -3.88 -4.93
CA ASP A 37 -2.28 -4.52 -5.18
C ASP A 37 -1.68 -5.03 -3.87
N ALA A 38 -1.27 -6.28 -3.86
CA ALA A 38 -0.41 -6.85 -2.82
C ALA A 38 0.97 -7.20 -3.39
N VAL A 39 1.99 -6.77 -2.65
CA VAL A 39 3.39 -6.96 -2.99
C VAL A 39 3.98 -7.98 -2.03
N VAL A 40 4.52 -9.05 -2.58
CA VAL A 40 5.12 -10.14 -1.82
C VAL A 40 6.58 -10.31 -2.20
N SER A 41 7.39 -10.80 -1.27
CA SER A 41 8.80 -11.13 -1.49
C SER A 41 9.14 -12.40 -0.72
N TYR A 42 10.15 -13.12 -1.21
CA TYR A 42 10.76 -14.20 -0.45
C TYR A 42 11.59 -13.65 0.71
N ASP A 43 11.50 -14.30 1.87
CA ASP A 43 12.35 -14.04 3.02
C ASP A 43 13.69 -14.80 2.96
N MET A 44 14.44 -14.83 4.07
CA MET A 44 15.73 -15.53 4.13
C MET A 44 15.60 -17.05 4.09
N ASP A 45 14.44 -17.58 4.47
CA ASP A 45 14.14 -19.01 4.48
C ASP A 45 13.53 -19.45 3.13
N GLY A 46 13.25 -18.51 2.22
CA GLY A 46 12.66 -18.78 0.92
C GLY A 46 11.13 -18.88 0.95
N GLU A 47 10.50 -18.42 2.03
CA GLU A 47 9.05 -18.38 2.18
C GLU A 47 8.50 -17.04 1.65
N LEU A 48 7.32 -17.07 1.02
CA LEU A 48 6.65 -15.86 0.56
C LEU A 48 6.08 -15.08 1.74
N GLN A 49 6.42 -13.79 1.82
CA GLN A 49 5.89 -12.87 2.81
C GLN A 49 5.18 -11.69 2.13
N LEU A 50 4.04 -11.29 2.69
CA LEU A 50 3.37 -10.05 2.33
C LEU A 50 4.17 -8.86 2.85
N ILE A 51 4.64 -8.05 1.91
CA ILE A 51 5.41 -6.85 2.18
C ILE A 51 4.46 -5.67 2.31
N ASP A 52 3.74 -5.34 1.25
CA ASP A 52 2.83 -4.18 1.23
C ASP A 52 1.50 -4.56 0.58
N ALA A 53 0.43 -3.89 0.99
CA ALA A 53 -0.88 -4.00 0.36
C ALA A 53 -1.54 -2.64 0.24
N PHE A 54 -1.96 -2.29 -0.97
CA PHE A 54 -2.54 -1.01 -1.33
C PHE A 54 -3.93 -1.21 -1.92
N GLY A 55 -4.93 -0.51 -1.38
CA GLY A 55 -6.23 -0.31 -1.99
C GLY A 55 -6.29 1.03 -2.72
N TYR A 56 -6.95 1.08 -3.86
CA TYR A 56 -7.10 2.28 -4.67
C TYR A 56 -8.58 2.59 -4.84
N ASN A 57 -8.92 3.86 -4.64
CA ASN A 57 -10.16 4.43 -5.13
C ASN A 57 -9.80 5.59 -6.07
N ILE A 58 -9.74 5.31 -7.37
CA ILE A 58 -9.27 6.27 -8.38
C ILE A 58 -10.26 7.43 -8.51
N GLU A 59 -11.56 7.16 -8.44
CA GLU A 59 -12.62 8.17 -8.55
C GLU A 59 -12.55 9.16 -7.39
N LYS A 60 -12.42 8.64 -6.16
CA LYS A 60 -12.31 9.45 -4.94
C LYS A 60 -10.88 9.96 -4.70
N LYS A 61 -9.92 9.63 -5.57
CA LYS A 61 -8.49 9.99 -5.44
C LYS A 61 -7.90 9.60 -4.08
N MET A 62 -8.21 8.39 -3.64
CA MET A 62 -7.75 7.84 -2.36
C MET A 62 -6.88 6.60 -2.56
N VAL A 63 -5.87 6.45 -1.72
CA VAL A 63 -5.12 5.20 -1.56
C VAL A 63 -5.18 4.77 -0.11
N THR A 64 -5.49 3.49 0.12
CA THR A 64 -5.43 2.85 1.43
C THR A 64 -4.20 1.97 1.51
N LEU A 65 -3.38 2.15 2.54
CA LEU A 65 -2.25 1.31 2.87
C LEU A 65 -2.69 0.33 3.97
N PHE A 66 -3.08 -0.88 3.56
CA PHE A 66 -3.52 -1.95 4.46
C PHE A 66 -2.35 -2.57 5.21
N VAL A 67 -1.24 -2.81 4.50
CA VAL A 67 -0.05 -3.46 5.04
C VAL A 67 1.18 -2.71 4.58
N ALA A 68 2.13 -2.50 5.49
CA ALA A 68 3.40 -1.83 5.23
C ALA A 68 4.51 -2.47 6.07
N ASN A 69 5.05 -3.57 5.58
CA ASN A 69 6.04 -4.41 6.26
C ASN A 69 7.44 -4.28 5.65
N ASN A 70 7.72 -3.27 4.82
CA ASN A 70 9.06 -3.08 4.28
C ASN A 70 10.15 -3.07 5.36
N ASP A 71 9.86 -2.55 6.56
CA ASP A 71 10.84 -2.52 7.66
C ASP A 71 11.20 -3.92 8.20
N LEU A 72 10.34 -4.91 7.98
CA LEU A 72 10.57 -6.31 8.34
C LEU A 72 11.39 -7.07 7.29
N GLU A 73 11.48 -6.54 6.06
CA GLU A 73 12.28 -7.18 5.01
C GLU A 73 13.78 -7.17 5.36
N PRO A 74 14.49 -8.30 5.16
CA PRO A 74 15.93 -8.36 5.36
C PRO A 74 16.64 -7.36 4.44
N THR A 75 17.79 -6.86 4.89
CA THR A 75 18.61 -5.96 4.07
C THR A 75 19.18 -6.72 2.87
N ARG A 76 18.86 -6.28 1.65
CA ARG A 76 19.39 -6.79 0.38
C ARG A 76 19.70 -5.64 -0.56
N GLU A 77 20.63 -5.86 -1.50
CA GLU A 77 21.13 -4.82 -2.41
C GLU A 77 20.02 -4.15 -3.22
N ASN A 78 18.99 -4.92 -3.59
CA ASN A 78 17.88 -4.46 -4.44
C ASN A 78 16.58 -4.20 -3.65
N LYS A 79 16.66 -3.97 -2.33
CA LYS A 79 15.46 -3.64 -1.53
C LYS A 79 14.92 -2.28 -1.97
N LEU A 80 13.63 -2.24 -2.30
CA LEU A 80 12.92 -1.00 -2.60
C LEU A 80 12.27 -0.47 -1.31
N GLY A 81 12.23 0.86 -1.17
CA GLY A 81 11.44 1.50 -0.13
C GLY A 81 9.95 1.55 -0.51
N LEU A 82 9.07 1.73 0.50
CA LEU A 82 7.62 1.81 0.33
C LEU A 82 7.19 2.74 -0.83
N GLY A 83 7.72 3.97 -0.86
CA GLY A 83 7.41 4.94 -1.92
C GLY A 83 7.87 4.50 -3.31
N GLN A 84 8.98 3.77 -3.42
CA GLN A 84 9.46 3.25 -4.71
C GLN A 84 8.57 2.11 -5.22
N ILE A 85 8.11 1.23 -4.31
CA ILE A 85 7.15 0.18 -4.62
C ILE A 85 5.84 0.81 -5.10
N TYR A 86 5.30 1.75 -4.32
CA TYR A 86 4.06 2.45 -4.65
C TYR A 86 4.12 3.16 -6.01
N VAL A 87 5.17 3.93 -6.29
CA VAL A 87 5.36 4.58 -7.60
C VAL A 87 5.39 3.56 -8.73
N SER A 88 6.09 2.44 -8.54
CA SER A 88 6.17 1.37 -9.57
C SER A 88 4.81 0.73 -9.84
N LEU A 89 3.98 0.54 -8.82
CA LEU A 89 2.61 0.05 -8.96
C LEU A 89 1.72 1.05 -9.72
N LEU A 90 1.80 2.34 -9.38
CA LEU A 90 1.03 3.38 -10.03
C LEU A 90 1.41 3.59 -11.50
N GLU A 91 2.71 3.51 -11.84
CA GLU A 91 3.15 3.50 -13.22
C GLU A 91 2.47 2.37 -14.01
N GLY A 92 2.37 1.18 -13.39
CA GLY A 92 1.59 0.01 -13.81
C GLY A 92 0.14 0.32 -14.21
N ARG A 93 -0.45 1.29 -13.51
CA ARG A 93 -1.85 1.72 -13.63
C ARG A 93 -2.01 2.98 -14.48
N ASN A 94 -0.92 3.52 -15.03
CA ASN A 94 -0.88 4.83 -15.70
C ASN A 94 -1.45 5.96 -14.80
N GLN A 95 -1.14 5.89 -13.51
CA GLN A 95 -1.46 6.86 -12.48
C GLN A 95 -0.16 7.45 -11.91
N LYS A 96 -0.26 8.52 -11.14
CA LYS A 96 0.84 9.14 -10.42
C LYS A 96 0.47 9.38 -8.95
N PRO A 97 1.45 9.42 -8.03
CA PRO A 97 1.18 9.75 -6.63
C PRO A 97 0.38 11.03 -6.44
N GLU A 98 0.62 12.04 -7.30
CA GLU A 98 -0.05 13.33 -7.22
C GLU A 98 -1.53 13.29 -7.59
N ASP A 99 -1.99 12.24 -8.26
CA ASP A 99 -3.40 12.04 -8.62
C ASP A 99 -4.24 11.69 -7.39
N PHE A 100 -3.61 11.25 -6.29
CA PHE A 100 -4.26 10.91 -5.02
C PHE A 100 -4.14 12.07 -4.03
N ASN A 101 -5.25 12.44 -3.41
CA ASN A 101 -5.33 13.50 -2.40
C ASN A 101 -5.43 12.94 -0.99
N TRP A 102 -5.86 11.68 -0.84
CA TRP A 102 -5.96 11.04 0.46
C TRP A 102 -5.08 9.81 0.51
N VAL A 103 -4.28 9.73 1.56
CA VAL A 103 -3.59 8.50 1.94
C VAL A 103 -4.17 8.03 3.27
N ILE A 104 -4.77 6.86 3.25
CA ILE A 104 -5.35 6.21 4.42
C ILE A 104 -4.34 5.19 4.88
N THR A 105 -3.98 5.21 6.15
CA THR A 105 -3.19 4.13 6.75
C THR A 105 -4.03 3.46 7.81
N GLU A 106 -4.32 2.17 7.61
CA GLU A 106 -5.01 1.39 8.61
C GLU A 106 -4.01 0.96 9.69
N GLY A 107 -4.41 1.15 10.95
CA GLY A 107 -3.63 0.71 12.08
C GLY A 107 -3.73 1.66 13.27
N GLY A 108 -3.99 1.04 14.42
CA GLY A 108 -4.00 1.65 15.74
C GLY A 108 -4.08 0.57 16.83
N GLY A 109 -3.75 -0.68 16.49
CA GLY A 109 -3.77 -1.79 17.44
C GLY A 109 -2.63 -1.70 18.46
N GLU A 110 -1.59 -0.91 18.14
CA GLU A 110 -0.49 -0.62 19.03
C GLU A 110 -0.97 0.22 20.22
N GLU A 111 -0.66 -0.24 21.42
CA GLU A 111 -1.03 0.41 22.68
C GLU A 111 -0.60 1.88 22.74
N GLU A 112 0.57 2.21 22.20
CA GLU A 112 1.08 3.59 22.13
C GLU A 112 0.18 4.51 21.30
N ILE A 113 -0.33 4.02 20.18
CA ILE A 113 -1.12 4.79 19.22
C ILE A 113 -2.55 4.91 19.71
N LYS A 114 -3.10 3.83 20.28
CA LYS A 114 -4.37 3.85 20.98
C LYS A 114 -4.37 4.89 22.10
N ASN A 115 -3.34 4.89 22.95
CA ASN A 115 -3.22 5.86 24.04
C ASN A 115 -3.11 7.30 23.51
N LEU A 116 -2.36 7.51 22.43
CA LEU A 116 -2.26 8.82 21.77
C LEU A 116 -3.65 9.31 21.32
N ILE A 117 -4.42 8.47 20.63
CA ILE A 117 -5.77 8.84 20.14
C ILE A 117 -6.73 9.08 21.32
N ASP A 118 -6.71 8.22 22.34
CA ASP A 118 -7.55 8.35 23.54
C ASP A 118 -7.24 9.65 24.30
N ASP A 119 -5.97 10.05 24.39
CA ASP A 119 -5.54 11.32 24.98
C ASP A 119 -6.06 12.53 24.19
N ILE A 120 -6.00 12.47 22.84
CA ILE A 120 -6.54 13.52 21.97
C ILE A 120 -8.06 13.66 22.19
N ARG A 121 -8.80 12.55 22.19
CA ARG A 121 -10.26 12.54 22.42
C ARG A 121 -10.60 13.12 23.79
N THR A 122 -9.90 12.69 24.83
CA THR A 122 -10.10 13.17 26.19
C THR A 122 -9.83 14.67 26.30
N ALA A 123 -8.75 15.16 25.69
CA ALA A 123 -8.40 16.58 25.69
C ALA A 123 -9.45 17.45 24.98
N ARG A 124 -10.08 16.91 23.93
CA ARG A 124 -11.12 17.59 23.14
C ARG A 124 -12.55 17.36 23.69
N GLY A 125 -12.72 16.51 24.70
CA GLY A 125 -14.03 16.17 25.26
C GLY A 125 -14.91 15.37 24.29
N LEU A 126 -14.30 14.55 23.44
CA LEU A 126 -14.96 13.73 22.42
C LEU A 126 -15.27 12.32 22.96
N ASP A 127 -16.28 11.67 22.37
CA ASP A 127 -16.58 10.27 22.66
C ASP A 127 -15.49 9.33 22.10
N PRO A 128 -15.35 8.10 22.65
CA PRO A 128 -14.31 7.16 22.23
C PRO A 128 -14.31 6.77 20.74
N THR A 129 -15.42 6.98 20.03
CA THR A 129 -15.58 6.66 18.62
C THR A 129 -15.82 7.90 17.76
N SER A 130 -15.76 9.10 18.34
CA SER A 130 -15.89 10.33 17.57
C SER A 130 -14.69 10.48 16.64
N ASP A 131 -14.98 10.94 15.43
CA ASP A 131 -13.96 11.32 14.45
C ASP A 131 -13.19 12.56 14.95
N ILE A 132 -11.90 12.61 14.64
CA ILE A 132 -11.01 13.70 15.06
C ILE A 132 -10.42 14.33 13.81
N GLU A 133 -10.73 15.61 13.58
CA GLU A 133 -10.09 16.42 12.56
C GLU A 133 -8.96 17.25 13.17
N ILE A 134 -7.75 17.15 12.63
CA ILE A 134 -6.54 17.82 13.14
C ILE A 134 -5.93 18.66 12.01
N HIS A 135 -5.69 19.94 12.29
CA HIS A 135 -5.04 20.88 11.39
C HIS A 135 -3.65 21.31 11.88
N ALA A 136 -2.86 21.97 11.03
CA ALA A 136 -1.48 22.36 11.32
C ALA A 136 -1.28 23.19 12.60
N ASN A 137 -2.30 23.94 13.02
CA ASN A 137 -2.25 24.79 14.22
C ASN A 137 -2.68 24.07 15.50
N ASP A 138 -3.18 22.83 15.38
CA ASP A 138 -3.63 22.06 16.53
C ASP A 138 -2.45 21.52 17.34
N PRO A 139 -2.55 21.48 18.67
CA PRO A 139 -1.45 21.05 19.53
C PRO A 139 -1.03 19.59 19.28
N GLU A 140 -1.92 18.75 18.74
CA GLU A 140 -1.69 17.33 18.52
C GLU A 140 -1.03 17.04 17.15
N TRP A 141 -1.01 18.02 16.25
CA TRP A 141 -0.48 17.90 14.89
C TRP A 141 0.92 17.25 14.87
N LYS A 142 1.85 17.83 15.64
CA LYS A 142 3.23 17.35 15.69
C LYS A 142 3.33 15.92 16.20
N SER A 143 2.54 15.56 17.21
CA SER A 143 2.54 14.20 17.77
C SER A 143 2.13 13.18 16.72
N ILE A 144 1.17 13.50 15.84
CA ILE A 144 0.81 12.60 14.73
C ILE A 144 1.92 12.53 13.67
N LEU A 145 2.58 13.64 13.35
CA LEU A 145 3.67 13.65 12.36
C LEU A 145 4.88 12.81 12.81
N ASP A 146 5.08 12.62 14.10
CA ASP A 146 6.16 11.78 14.62
C ASP A 146 5.82 10.27 14.56
N THR A 147 4.59 9.91 14.18
CA THR A 147 4.16 8.50 14.06
C THR A 147 4.64 7.83 12.78
N LYS A 148 4.76 6.50 12.81
CA LYS A 148 5.06 5.69 11.62
C LYS A 148 3.96 5.77 10.55
N TYR A 149 2.70 6.06 10.92
CA TYR A 149 1.59 6.19 9.97
C TYR A 149 1.77 7.39 9.06
N TYR A 150 2.10 8.55 9.64
CA TYR A 150 2.42 9.72 8.84
C TYR A 150 3.68 9.49 8.00
N GLN A 151 4.72 8.88 8.56
CA GLN A 151 5.95 8.60 7.81
C GLN A 151 5.67 7.72 6.58
N ARG A 152 4.80 6.71 6.72
CA ARG A 152 4.32 5.88 5.61
C ARG A 152 3.54 6.74 4.61
N ALA A 153 2.54 7.49 5.06
CA ALA A 153 1.73 8.34 4.17
C ALA A 153 2.58 9.35 3.39
N ALA A 154 3.54 10.00 4.04
CA ALA A 154 4.48 10.94 3.43
C ALA A 154 5.46 10.26 2.45
N ALA A 155 5.70 8.96 2.57
CA ALA A 155 6.46 8.20 1.58
C ALA A 155 5.65 7.93 0.30
N LEU A 156 4.31 7.90 0.40
CA LEU A 156 3.42 7.73 -0.75
C LEU A 156 3.13 9.07 -1.44
N ASN A 157 3.06 10.17 -0.68
CA ASN A 157 2.67 11.48 -1.22
C ASN A 157 3.59 12.59 -0.70
N THR A 158 4.25 13.30 -1.62
CA THR A 158 5.20 14.38 -1.28
C THR A 158 4.57 15.76 -1.21
N LYS A 159 3.25 15.87 -1.49
CA LYS A 159 2.52 17.13 -1.34
C LYS A 159 2.53 17.59 0.13
N PRO A 160 2.36 18.89 0.40
CA PRO A 160 2.17 19.38 1.76
C PRO A 160 0.92 18.72 2.38
N LEU A 161 1.04 18.27 3.63
CA LEU A 161 -0.10 17.78 4.40
C LEU A 161 -0.91 18.97 4.92
N GLU A 162 -2.23 18.93 4.77
CA GLU A 162 -3.16 19.99 5.19
C GLU A 162 -3.99 19.59 6.42
N THR A 163 -4.59 18.40 6.35
CA THR A 163 -5.53 17.91 7.36
C THR A 163 -5.26 16.45 7.65
N ILE A 164 -5.45 16.06 8.91
CA ILE A 164 -5.46 14.67 9.36
C ILE A 164 -6.86 14.38 9.91
N LEU A 165 -7.48 13.32 9.43
CA LEU A 165 -8.72 12.79 10.00
C LEU A 165 -8.43 11.43 10.66
N ILE A 166 -8.89 11.25 11.88
CA ILE A 166 -8.80 9.98 12.61
C ILE A 166 -10.22 9.46 12.78
N THR A 167 -10.50 8.28 12.24
CA THR A 167 -11.82 7.64 12.34
C THR A 167 -11.71 6.34 13.10
N THR A 168 -12.73 5.99 13.87
CA THR A 168 -12.85 4.67 14.49
C THR A 168 -14.05 3.95 13.90
N ALA A 169 -13.79 2.86 13.19
CA ALA A 169 -14.83 2.02 12.61
C ALA A 169 -14.69 0.59 13.13
N GLN A 170 -15.75 -0.20 13.01
CA GLN A 170 -15.69 -1.65 13.15
C GLN A 170 -15.59 -2.21 11.73
N PRO A 171 -14.40 -2.65 11.27
CA PRO A 171 -14.30 -3.20 9.93
C PRO A 171 -15.02 -4.55 9.89
N ASP A 172 -15.82 -4.78 8.86
CA ASP A 172 -16.59 -6.02 8.71
C ASP A 172 -15.70 -7.28 8.59
N ILE A 173 -14.42 -7.12 8.26
CA ILE A 173 -13.43 -8.20 8.22
C ILE A 173 -13.06 -8.78 9.59
N TYR A 174 -13.28 -8.06 10.68
CA TYR A 174 -12.93 -8.53 12.01
C TYR A 174 -14.17 -9.09 12.71
N GLU A 175 -14.30 -10.42 12.71
CA GLU A 175 -15.42 -11.15 13.35
C GLU A 175 -15.54 -10.87 14.86
N ASP A 176 -14.47 -10.41 15.50
CA ASP A 176 -14.43 -10.14 16.95
C ASP A 176 -15.09 -8.81 17.34
N GLY A 177 -15.46 -7.99 16.35
CA GLY A 177 -16.02 -6.66 16.52
C GLY A 177 -15.05 -5.65 17.13
N SER A 178 -13.76 -5.89 16.98
CA SER A 178 -12.73 -4.93 17.36
C SER A 178 -12.87 -3.66 16.53
N LEU A 179 -12.79 -2.52 17.23
CA LEU A 179 -12.71 -1.21 16.61
C LEU A 179 -11.29 -0.99 16.09
N VAL A 180 -11.19 -0.45 14.88
CA VAL A 180 -9.93 -0.08 14.24
C VAL A 180 -9.92 1.43 14.05
N ASP A 181 -8.83 2.04 14.52
CA ASP A 181 -8.51 3.42 14.24
C ASP A 181 -7.74 3.51 12.91
N SER A 182 -8.16 4.44 12.06
CA SER A 182 -7.54 4.71 10.76
C SER A 182 -7.18 6.18 10.64
N PHE A 183 -5.99 6.45 10.10
CA PHE A 183 -5.52 7.81 9.83
C PHE A 183 -5.70 8.15 8.36
N TYR A 184 -6.32 9.28 8.10
CA TYR A 184 -6.59 9.84 6.79
C TYR A 184 -5.77 11.11 6.62
N PHE A 185 -4.79 11.07 5.74
CA PHE A 185 -3.87 12.17 5.48
C PHE A 185 -4.27 12.89 4.19
N HIS A 186 -4.65 14.16 4.29
CA HIS A 186 -5.06 14.98 3.14
C HIS A 186 -3.89 15.78 2.56
N PHE A 187 -3.68 15.59 1.26
CA PHE A 187 -2.61 16.13 0.43
C PHE A 187 -3.21 16.91 -0.76
N PRO A 188 -3.56 18.19 -0.59
CA PRO A 188 -4.32 18.96 -1.58
C PRO A 188 -3.61 19.11 -2.92
N THR A 189 -4.39 19.09 -4.00
CA THR A 189 -3.89 19.20 -5.40
C THR A 189 -3.18 20.53 -5.69
N LYS A 190 -3.57 21.61 -4.99
CA LYS A 190 -2.97 22.93 -5.17
C LYS A 190 -2.05 23.23 -3.99
N ILE A 191 -0.77 23.46 -4.27
CA ILE A 191 0.08 24.23 -3.36
C ILE A 191 -0.59 25.59 -3.29
N ALA A 192 -1.18 25.96 -2.15
CA ALA A 192 -1.73 27.29 -1.95
C ALA A 192 -0.66 28.31 -2.41
N GLU A 193 -0.93 29.05 -3.49
CA GLU A 193 0.01 29.98 -4.13
C GLU A 193 0.44 31.16 -3.21
N ASN A 194 0.04 31.14 -1.93
CA ASN A 194 0.19 32.22 -0.98
C ASN A 194 1.49 32.17 -0.14
N ALA A 195 2.48 31.36 -0.51
CA ALA A 195 3.74 31.25 0.25
C ALA A 195 4.90 32.15 -0.24
N GLU A 196 4.69 33.07 -1.19
CA GLU A 196 5.74 34.03 -1.61
C GLU A 196 5.32 35.50 -1.44
N GLY A 197 5.65 36.01 -0.25
CA GLY A 197 6.01 37.39 0.10
C GLY A 197 5.62 38.58 -0.78
N GLU A 198 4.63 39.34 -0.31
CA GLU A 198 4.78 40.78 -0.07
C GLU A 198 3.77 41.22 1.00
N VAL A 199 4.24 41.91 2.05
CA VAL A 199 3.36 42.51 3.06
C VAL A 199 2.70 43.75 2.44
N PRO A 200 1.36 43.85 2.45
CA PRO A 200 0.77 45.07 2.97
C PRO A 200 -0.33 44.82 3.99
N ALA A 201 -0.40 45.77 4.92
CA ALA A 201 -1.34 45.89 6.01
C ALA A 201 -2.80 45.74 5.57
N SER A 202 -3.47 44.71 6.11
CA SER A 202 -4.75 44.73 6.83
C SER A 202 -5.36 43.33 6.70
N VAL A 203 -5.18 42.52 7.73
CA VAL A 203 -5.75 41.17 7.83
C VAL A 203 -7.27 41.32 7.97
N ASP A 204 -8.00 40.80 6.98
CA ASP A 204 -9.40 40.40 7.07
C ASP A 204 -9.40 38.86 7.18
N ASP A 205 -10.20 38.34 8.10
CA ASP A 205 -10.17 36.97 8.68
C ASP A 205 -10.73 35.84 7.79
N ASN A 206 -10.35 35.74 6.51
CA ASN A 206 -10.94 34.74 5.59
C ASN A 206 -9.91 33.82 4.91
N GLN A 207 -9.14 33.05 5.70
CA GLN A 207 -8.30 31.95 5.19
C GLN A 207 -8.72 30.55 5.67
N GLU A 208 -9.80 30.43 6.45
CA GLU A 208 -10.46 29.14 6.75
C GLU A 208 -11.40 28.66 5.62
N ASP A 209 -11.68 29.51 4.62
CA ASP A 209 -12.76 29.27 3.65
C ASP A 209 -12.39 28.39 2.45
N GLU A 210 -11.11 28.17 2.13
CA GLU A 210 -10.74 27.46 0.89
C GLU A 210 -10.77 25.93 1.03
N ALA A 211 -10.37 25.39 2.19
CA ALA A 211 -10.53 23.97 2.49
C ALA A 211 -12.00 23.60 2.69
N ALA A 212 -12.75 24.48 3.38
CA ALA A 212 -14.20 24.38 3.49
C ALA A 212 -14.87 24.43 2.11
N ALA A 213 -14.46 25.35 1.24
CA ALA A 213 -15.02 25.49 -0.11
C ALA A 213 -14.73 24.27 -1.01
N TRP A 214 -13.58 23.61 -0.88
CA TRP A 214 -13.30 22.38 -1.64
C TRP A 214 -14.06 21.16 -1.06
N PHE A 215 -14.19 21.08 0.26
CA PHE A 215 -15.11 20.13 0.89
C PHE A 215 -16.56 20.38 0.48
N ASP A 216 -16.97 21.63 0.32
CA ASP A 216 -18.29 22.04 -0.19
C ASP A 216 -18.40 21.71 -1.68
N GLU A 217 -17.33 21.84 -2.48
CA GLU A 217 -17.30 21.47 -3.90
C GLU A 217 -17.40 19.95 -4.11
N MET A 218 -16.63 19.17 -3.35
CA MET A 218 -16.75 17.70 -3.32
C MET A 218 -18.10 17.26 -2.74
N SER A 219 -18.65 18.00 -1.76
CA SER A 219 -20.00 17.79 -1.25
C SER A 219 -21.08 18.17 -2.27
N GLU A 220 -20.87 19.17 -3.13
CA GLU A 220 -21.79 19.56 -4.21
C GLU A 220 -21.74 18.57 -5.38
N GLU A 221 -20.56 18.05 -5.72
CA GLU A 221 -20.40 16.96 -6.71
C GLU A 221 -21.06 15.65 -6.22
N LEU A 222 -20.95 15.35 -4.92
CA LEU A 222 -21.66 14.23 -4.28
C LEU A 222 -23.17 14.51 -4.07
N LYS A 223 -23.58 15.77 -3.87
CA LYS A 223 -25.00 16.19 -3.82
C LYS A 223 -25.70 16.00 -5.17
N GLU A 224 -24.99 16.15 -6.29
CA GLU A 224 -25.56 15.95 -7.62
C GLU A 224 -25.95 14.47 -7.86
N ASP A 225 -25.26 13.53 -7.19
CA ASP A 225 -25.57 12.09 -7.20
C ASP A 225 -26.55 11.66 -6.09
N LEU A 226 -26.74 12.46 -5.05
CA LEU A 226 -27.56 12.19 -3.87
C LEU A 226 -28.48 13.39 -3.55
N GLU A 227 -29.44 13.65 -4.44
CA GLU A 227 -30.46 14.70 -4.29
C GLU A 227 -31.29 14.50 -2.99
N ASP A 228 -31.10 15.40 -2.00
CA ASP A 228 -32.13 16.06 -1.15
C ASP A 228 -31.91 16.17 0.40
N GLU A 229 -30.85 15.68 1.05
CA GLU A 229 -30.73 15.79 2.54
C GLU A 229 -29.34 16.20 3.05
N TRP A 230 -29.02 17.51 3.04
CA TRP A 230 -27.69 17.97 3.47
C TRP A 230 -27.73 19.37 4.10
N GLU A 231 -27.94 19.49 5.43
CA GLU A 231 -27.88 20.80 6.12
C GLU A 231 -26.92 20.85 7.35
N ASP A 232 -26.38 19.75 7.90
CA ASP A 232 -25.53 19.79 9.11
C ASP A 232 -24.13 19.13 8.99
N LYS A 233 -23.15 19.57 9.80
CA LYS A 233 -21.80 18.99 9.92
C LYS A 233 -21.83 17.51 10.36
N GLU A 234 -22.86 17.11 11.11
CA GLU A 234 -23.08 15.73 11.54
C GLU A 234 -23.43 14.82 10.35
N ASP A 235 -24.16 15.33 9.36
CA ASP A 235 -24.52 14.61 8.13
C ASP A 235 -23.28 14.34 7.26
N LYS A 236 -22.34 15.29 7.21
CA LYS A 236 -21.07 15.17 6.49
C LYS A 236 -20.16 14.07 7.05
N ALA A 237 -20.06 13.97 8.38
CA ALA A 237 -19.29 12.89 9.02
C ALA A 237 -19.92 11.52 8.79
N ALA A 238 -21.27 11.44 8.87
CA ALA A 238 -22.00 10.21 8.58
C ALA A 238 -21.81 9.73 7.14
N LEU A 239 -21.83 10.65 6.15
CA LEU A 239 -21.62 10.29 4.76
C LEU A 239 -20.17 9.93 4.44
N MET A 240 -19.19 10.61 5.05
CA MET A 240 -17.79 10.15 4.96
C MET A 240 -17.69 8.72 5.49
N ARG A 241 -18.35 8.39 6.61
CA ARG A 241 -18.40 6.99 7.09
C ARG A 241 -19.06 6.05 6.10
N GLU A 242 -20.17 6.42 5.46
CA GLU A 242 -20.84 5.58 4.46
C GLU A 242 -19.98 5.37 3.21
N LEU A 243 -19.39 6.44 2.69
CA LEU A 243 -18.48 6.44 1.53
C LEU A 243 -17.24 5.57 1.78
N LEU A 244 -16.74 5.62 3.02
CA LEU A 244 -15.60 4.83 3.48
C LEU A 244 -16.00 3.38 3.76
N ALA A 245 -17.20 3.13 4.27
CA ALA A 245 -17.74 1.79 4.48
C ALA A 245 -17.94 1.05 3.14
N GLU A 246 -18.53 1.71 2.14
CA GLU A 246 -18.68 1.14 0.80
C GLU A 246 -17.31 0.82 0.15
N GLN A 247 -16.33 1.71 0.34
CA GLN A 247 -14.97 1.46 -0.15
C GLN A 247 -14.31 0.28 0.60
N GLN A 248 -14.51 0.20 1.92
CA GLN A 248 -14.03 -0.92 2.70
C GLN A 248 -14.63 -2.22 2.17
N ASP A 249 -15.93 -2.30 1.89
CA ASP A 249 -16.55 -3.52 1.34
C ASP A 249 -15.92 -3.98 0.02
N GLU A 250 -15.68 -3.07 -0.92
CA GLU A 250 -15.04 -3.41 -2.21
C GLU A 250 -13.59 -3.86 -2.02
N HIS A 251 -12.82 -3.15 -1.20
CA HIS A 251 -11.44 -3.51 -0.92
C HIS A 251 -11.33 -4.80 -0.12
N VAL A 252 -12.26 -5.07 0.79
CA VAL A 252 -12.29 -6.27 1.64
C VAL A 252 -12.46 -7.53 0.80
N VAL A 253 -13.42 -7.55 -0.13
CA VAL A 253 -13.63 -8.71 -1.01
C VAL A 253 -12.39 -8.99 -1.86
N SER A 254 -11.76 -7.94 -2.38
CA SER A 254 -10.53 -8.05 -3.17
C SER A 254 -9.34 -8.52 -2.32
N LEU A 255 -9.20 -7.96 -1.13
CA LEU A 255 -8.12 -8.26 -0.20
C LEU A 255 -8.23 -9.70 0.34
N GLU A 256 -9.45 -10.18 0.64
CA GLU A 256 -9.72 -11.56 1.01
C GLU A 256 -9.31 -12.52 -0.12
N ALA A 257 -9.70 -12.23 -1.37
CA ALA A 257 -9.31 -13.02 -2.52
C ALA A 257 -7.78 -13.05 -2.74
N VAL A 258 -7.10 -11.93 -2.49
CA VAL A 258 -5.64 -11.83 -2.53
C VAL A 258 -4.99 -12.65 -1.43
N PHE A 259 -5.50 -12.59 -0.20
CA PHE A 259 -4.99 -13.37 0.93
C PHE A 259 -5.22 -14.87 0.76
N ASP A 260 -6.39 -15.28 0.30
CA ASP A 260 -6.71 -16.67 -0.02
C ASP A 260 -5.76 -17.20 -1.11
N GLY A 261 -5.57 -16.43 -2.18
CA GLY A 261 -4.63 -16.79 -3.25
C GLY A 261 -3.18 -16.89 -2.77
N LEU A 262 -2.77 -16.00 -1.85
CA LEU A 262 -1.44 -16.05 -1.24
C LEU A 262 -1.28 -17.28 -0.35
N ALA A 263 -2.29 -17.59 0.48
CA ALA A 263 -2.29 -18.77 1.34
C ALA A 263 -2.23 -20.06 0.52
N GLU A 264 -3.00 -20.18 -0.57
CA GLU A 264 -2.92 -21.30 -1.50
C GLU A 264 -1.52 -21.43 -2.12
N SER A 265 -0.91 -20.32 -2.53
CA SER A 265 0.44 -20.33 -3.10
C SER A 265 1.49 -20.79 -2.09
N ILE A 266 1.40 -20.33 -0.83
CA ILE A 266 2.32 -20.73 0.25
C ILE A 266 2.17 -22.22 0.55
N MET A 267 0.94 -22.71 0.67
CA MET A 267 0.68 -24.14 0.92
C MET A 267 1.21 -25.02 -0.22
N ALA A 268 1.02 -24.60 -1.48
CA ALA A 268 1.51 -25.33 -2.64
C ALA A 268 3.05 -25.41 -2.72
N SER A 269 3.77 -24.35 -2.31
CA SER A 269 5.23 -24.39 -2.23
C SER A 269 5.73 -25.38 -1.19
N GLN A 270 5.07 -25.49 -0.03
CA GLN A 270 5.46 -26.42 1.04
C GLN A 270 5.21 -27.88 0.64
N GLU A 271 4.09 -28.19 -0.01
CA GLU A 271 3.82 -29.56 -0.49
C GLU A 271 4.81 -30.02 -1.59
N SER A 272 5.33 -29.10 -2.39
CA SER A 272 6.33 -29.41 -3.42
C SER A 272 7.71 -29.76 -2.83
N GLU A 273 8.06 -29.27 -1.64
CA GLU A 273 9.31 -29.64 -0.95
C GLU A 273 9.20 -30.98 -0.19
N GLU A 274 8.00 -31.34 0.27
CA GLU A 274 7.76 -32.61 0.98
C GLU A 274 7.60 -33.83 0.05
N ALA A 275 7.52 -33.65 -1.27
CA ALA A 275 7.50 -34.76 -2.22
C ALA A 275 8.87 -35.47 -2.24
N PRO A 276 8.96 -36.75 -1.83
CA PRO A 276 10.22 -37.34 -1.40
C PRO A 276 11.17 -37.61 -2.55
N ALA A 277 12.45 -37.36 -2.27
CA ALA A 277 13.64 -38.00 -2.84
C ALA A 277 13.55 -39.55 -2.77
N LYS A 278 12.65 -40.13 -3.56
CA LYS A 278 12.47 -41.57 -3.77
C LYS A 278 12.77 -41.90 -5.23
N SER A 279 13.96 -41.56 -5.68
CA SER A 279 14.49 -42.06 -6.96
C SER A 279 16.01 -42.10 -6.98
N GLU A 280 16.63 -42.81 -6.05
CA GLU A 280 18.00 -43.31 -6.26
C GLU A 280 18.32 -44.51 -5.36
N GLU A 281 17.63 -45.63 -5.58
CA GLU A 281 18.24 -46.95 -5.35
C GLU A 281 18.64 -47.53 -6.72
N ALA A 282 19.83 -47.14 -7.19
CA ALA A 282 20.53 -47.92 -8.19
C ALA A 282 21.30 -49.03 -7.46
N PRO A 283 21.09 -50.33 -7.78
CA PRO A 283 21.90 -51.38 -7.19
C PRO A 283 23.30 -51.36 -7.80
N ALA A 284 24.29 -51.12 -6.95
CA ALA A 284 25.69 -51.39 -7.22
C ALA A 284 25.98 -52.90 -7.10
N GLU A 285 26.36 -53.53 -8.21
CA GLU A 285 27.13 -54.79 -8.29
C GLU A 285 27.53 -54.99 -9.78
N ASN A 286 28.73 -55.36 -10.23
CA ASN A 286 30.03 -55.66 -9.63
C ASN A 286 31.02 -55.81 -10.81
N LYS A 287 32.30 -55.46 -10.60
CA LYS A 287 33.54 -55.97 -11.22
C LYS A 287 33.59 -56.32 -12.73
N GLU A 288 34.55 -55.72 -13.45
CA GLU A 288 35.91 -56.26 -13.62
C GLU A 288 36.86 -55.24 -14.29
N VAL A 289 38.09 -55.20 -13.79
CA VAL A 289 39.25 -54.49 -14.35
C VAL A 289 39.90 -55.40 -15.41
N PRO A 290 40.64 -54.87 -16.39
CA PRO A 290 42.08 -55.07 -16.26
C PRO A 290 42.90 -53.82 -16.56
N ALA A 291 44.00 -53.75 -15.83
CA ALA A 291 45.06 -52.77 -15.95
C ALA A 291 45.73 -52.80 -17.33
N GLU A 292 46.11 -51.63 -17.84
CA GLU A 292 47.38 -51.55 -18.54
C GLU A 292 48.06 -50.20 -18.34
N ASN A 293 49.36 -50.32 -18.15
CA ASN A 293 50.33 -49.38 -17.63
C ASN A 293 50.87 -48.52 -18.79
N LYS A 294 51.06 -47.20 -18.61
CA LYS A 294 52.17 -46.49 -19.28
C LYS A 294 52.51 -45.13 -18.67
N GLU A 295 53.56 -45.17 -17.87
CA GLU A 295 54.70 -44.25 -17.76
C GLU A 295 54.55 -42.76 -18.18
N VAL A 296 54.74 -41.91 -17.16
CA VAL A 296 55.41 -40.58 -17.04
C VAL A 296 56.61 -40.40 -18.03
N PRO A 297 57.21 -39.20 -18.32
CA PRO A 297 57.24 -38.02 -17.44
C PRO A 297 57.38 -36.59 -18.05
N ALA A 298 57.37 -35.61 -17.11
CA ALA A 298 58.06 -34.31 -17.13
C ALA A 298 57.54 -33.27 -18.15
N GLU A 299 57.63 -31.95 -17.98
CA GLU A 299 58.52 -31.08 -17.20
C GLU A 299 57.97 -29.63 -17.36
N ASN A 300 58.18 -28.78 -16.35
CA ASN A 300 58.29 -27.30 -16.38
C ASN A 300 57.16 -26.47 -17.05
N GLU A 301 56.84 -25.25 -16.61
CA GLU A 301 57.75 -24.16 -16.29
C GLU A 301 56.99 -23.06 -15.52
N GLU A 302 57.61 -22.55 -14.46
CA GLU A 302 57.28 -21.28 -13.83
C GLU A 302 57.44 -20.12 -14.83
N ALA A 303 56.60 -19.08 -14.72
CA ALA A 303 57.11 -17.70 -14.64
C ALA A 303 56.07 -16.73 -14.06
N PRO A 304 56.50 -15.68 -13.34
CA PRO A 304 55.64 -14.77 -12.59
C PRO A 304 55.48 -13.36 -13.23
N ALA A 305 54.51 -12.63 -12.70
CA ALA A 305 54.38 -11.19 -12.44
C ALA A 305 55.09 -10.14 -13.32
N SER A 306 54.31 -9.15 -13.77
CA SER A 306 54.50 -7.72 -13.46
C SER A 306 53.17 -6.99 -13.56
#